data_AF-A0AAD7VP45-F1
#
_entry.id   AF-A0AAD7VP45-F1
#
_cell.length_a   1.000
_cell.length_b   1.000
_cell.length_c   1.000
_cell.angle_alpha   90.00
_cell.angle_beta   90.00
_cell.angle_gamma   90.00
#
_symmetry.space_group_name_H-M   'P 1'
#
loop_
_entity.id
_entity.type
_entity.pdbx_description
1 polymer ?
#
loop_
_entity_poly.entity_id
_entity_poly.type
_entity_poly.pdbx_seq_one_letter_code
_entity_poly.pdbx_strand_id
1 'polypeptide(L)'
;MLLRPVHHTRLLVVGCIALCFCLSVYFSASTANFAVGTGIKSAHLMRQAIGRTPFIGRTPRQCVDAYKMPGYMHTTEDREETRWIPFYPSFFDLPALPETEYPHPEDMGDILLNNRTVDDVILGTAPVPWFRLFRAYYEYLKKVADAEEKQQPVPELSPLDEFTRDHMSWTKDRRVLLMGDSVDRSLLEFLCEDMGQQFVEEGGKYLTKQTTAYCHIPLINITFVQWHIAGMYTFRPEWWWMPMKIVSFEERYKEIYEPVSMPRLIGHSGSGPDLILLQSGLWDQVAFLSGAHFHKMQALPEEDRTAFVIGRPRDPLTIDQLRFVSKRFIKFVEFMKDVFGDDVPMMYRSSAVRKDGKDEDAGILSIDRMLRSLVTTKFNMEIFEWSKLAYGATGEYKDFIHFKKGRMSWLFSDMLLHYLFRASGGVEVEGNVTKWPREETMHGLKNNWDMCHDYLVDTTNR
;
A
#
# COMPACT_ATOMS: atom_id res chain seq x y z
N MET A 1 -75.94 23.05 -6.17
CA MET A 1 -74.75 23.76 -6.66
C MET A 1 -73.59 22.77 -6.68
N LEU A 2 -73.19 22.40 -7.89
CA LEU A 2 -72.03 21.57 -8.20
C LEU A 2 -70.74 22.39 -8.02
N LEU A 3 -69.64 21.72 -7.67
CA LEU A 3 -68.38 21.70 -8.44
C LEU A 3 -67.38 20.76 -7.73
N ARG A 4 -67.03 19.67 -8.42
CA ARG A 4 -65.92 18.76 -8.07
C ARG A 4 -64.63 19.27 -8.73
N PRO A 5 -63.47 19.20 -8.06
CA PRO A 5 -62.18 19.16 -8.74
C PRO A 5 -61.56 17.77 -8.52
N VAL A 6 -61.70 16.90 -9.51
CA VAL A 6 -60.86 15.71 -9.68
C VAL A 6 -60.45 15.77 -11.13
N HIS A 7 -59.15 15.92 -11.44
CA HIS A 7 -58.49 15.38 -12.64
C HIS A 7 -57.03 15.86 -12.80
N HIS A 8 -56.58 16.94 -12.16
CA HIS A 8 -55.21 17.45 -12.37
C HIS A 8 -54.10 16.70 -11.60
N THR A 9 -54.38 16.10 -10.45
CA THR A 9 -53.35 15.41 -9.64
C THR A 9 -52.92 14.06 -10.22
N ARG A 10 -53.78 13.36 -10.98
CA ARG A 10 -53.42 12.06 -11.58
C ARG A 10 -52.52 12.21 -12.82
N LEU A 11 -52.71 13.27 -13.61
CA LEU A 11 -51.86 13.55 -14.78
C LEU A 11 -50.44 13.95 -14.39
N LEU A 12 -50.28 14.70 -13.28
CA LEU A 12 -48.97 15.13 -12.78
C LEU A 12 -48.15 13.95 -12.23
N VAL A 13 -48.80 13.01 -11.54
CA VAL A 13 -48.12 11.81 -11.01
C VAL A 13 -47.69 10.86 -12.13
N VAL A 14 -48.53 10.66 -13.16
CA VAL A 14 -48.17 9.82 -14.32
C VAL A 14 -47.03 10.46 -15.13
N GLY A 15 -47.04 11.79 -15.28
CA GLY A 15 -45.96 12.52 -15.94
C GLY A 15 -44.61 12.39 -15.21
N CYS A 16 -44.60 12.52 -13.88
CA CYS A 16 -43.38 12.36 -13.08
C CYS A 16 -42.83 10.93 -13.12
N ILE A 17 -43.70 9.91 -13.09
CA ILE A 17 -43.26 8.51 -13.18
C ILE A 17 -42.65 8.21 -14.55
N ALA A 18 -43.26 8.71 -15.63
CA ALA A 18 -42.73 8.54 -16.98
C ALA A 18 -41.36 9.24 -17.15
N LEU A 19 -41.20 10.45 -16.57
CA LEU A 19 -39.94 11.18 -16.62
C LEU A 19 -38.82 10.46 -15.84
N CYS A 20 -39.12 9.93 -14.65
CA CYS A 20 -38.18 9.13 -13.86
C CYS A 20 -37.78 7.83 -14.57
N PHE A 21 -38.73 7.19 -15.28
CA PHE A 21 -38.44 5.97 -16.05
C PHE A 21 -37.58 6.26 -17.29
N CYS A 22 -37.86 7.36 -18.02
CA CYS A 22 -37.03 7.79 -19.13
C CYS A 22 -35.61 8.18 -18.69
N LEU A 23 -35.48 8.85 -17.53
CA LEU A 23 -34.18 9.18 -16.95
C LEU A 23 -33.43 7.92 -16.50
N SER A 24 -34.10 6.94 -15.88
CA SER A 24 -33.42 5.69 -15.47
C SER A 24 -32.97 4.86 -16.68
N VAL A 25 -33.76 4.81 -17.76
CA VAL A 25 -33.38 4.13 -19.01
C VAL A 25 -32.22 4.87 -19.69
N TYR A 26 -32.23 6.21 -19.72
CA TYR A 26 -31.13 7.00 -20.30
C TYR A 26 -29.82 6.83 -19.51
N PHE A 27 -29.87 6.87 -18.18
CA PHE A 27 -28.70 6.64 -17.34
C PHE A 27 -28.20 5.19 -17.41
N SER A 28 -29.09 4.20 -17.52
CA SER A 28 -28.70 2.78 -17.67
C SER A 28 -28.09 2.49 -19.04
N ALA A 29 -28.55 3.16 -20.11
CA ALA A 29 -27.97 3.03 -21.44
C ALA A 29 -26.63 3.77 -21.57
N SER A 30 -26.45 4.88 -20.83
CA SER A 30 -25.19 5.63 -20.78
C SER A 30 -24.09 4.86 -20.04
N THR A 31 -24.41 4.21 -18.91
CA THR A 31 -23.44 3.39 -18.16
C THR A 31 -23.08 2.10 -18.90
N ALA A 32 -24.02 1.49 -19.64
CA ALA A 32 -23.75 0.30 -20.45
C ALA A 32 -22.79 0.58 -21.62
N ASN A 33 -22.89 1.75 -22.27
CA ASN A 33 -21.98 2.11 -23.36
C ASN A 33 -20.60 2.60 -22.90
N PHE A 34 -20.48 3.12 -21.66
CA PHE A 34 -19.19 3.52 -21.10
C PHE A 34 -18.37 2.32 -20.60
N ALA A 35 -19.03 1.24 -20.14
CA ALA A 35 -18.36 0.03 -19.64
C ALA A 35 -17.79 -0.87 -20.76
N VAL A 36 -18.37 -0.84 -21.96
CA VAL A 36 -17.93 -1.71 -23.07
C VAL A 36 -16.73 -1.10 -23.84
N GLY A 37 -16.60 0.23 -23.85
CA GLY A 37 -15.52 0.92 -24.56
C GLY A 37 -14.15 0.92 -23.84
N THR A 38 -14.13 0.83 -22.51
CA THR A 38 -12.89 0.85 -21.70
C THR A 38 -12.31 -0.54 -21.46
N GLY A 39 -13.16 -1.58 -21.38
CA GLY A 39 -12.73 -2.97 -21.18
C GLY A 39 -11.96 -3.57 -22.36
N ILE A 40 -12.31 -3.19 -23.60
CA ILE A 40 -11.68 -3.75 -24.81
C ILE A 40 -10.29 -3.14 -25.07
N LYS A 41 -10.05 -1.88 -24.69
CA LYS A 41 -8.73 -1.25 -24.81
C LYS A 41 -7.71 -1.80 -23.79
N SER A 42 -8.15 -2.12 -22.57
CA SER A 42 -7.28 -2.66 -21.52
C SER A 42 -6.76 -4.08 -21.86
N ALA A 43 -7.59 -4.92 -22.47
CA ALA A 43 -7.18 -6.24 -22.94
C ALA A 43 -6.26 -6.20 -24.17
N HIS A 44 -6.35 -5.15 -25.00
CA HIS A 44 -5.49 -5.00 -26.17
C HIS A 44 -4.08 -4.48 -25.79
N LEU A 45 -3.99 -3.58 -24.81
CA LEU A 45 -2.73 -3.09 -24.25
C LEU A 45 -1.95 -4.21 -23.53
N MET A 46 -2.62 -5.16 -22.88
CA MET A 46 -1.95 -6.34 -22.30
C MET A 46 -1.32 -7.29 -23.32
N ARG A 47 -1.71 -7.24 -24.61
CA ARG A 47 -1.18 -8.15 -25.64
C ARG A 47 0.01 -7.58 -26.44
N GLN A 48 0.30 -6.27 -26.37
CA GLN A 48 1.29 -5.64 -27.23
C GLN A 48 2.70 -5.42 -26.64
N ALA A 49 2.94 -5.79 -25.37
CA ALA A 49 4.26 -5.63 -24.76
C ALA A 49 5.26 -6.80 -25.05
N ILE A 50 5.11 -7.49 -26.18
CA ILE A 50 6.01 -8.57 -26.61
C ILE A 50 6.67 -8.17 -27.94
N GLY A 51 7.69 -7.31 -27.86
CA GLY A 51 8.48 -6.88 -29.01
C GLY A 51 9.90 -6.51 -28.59
N ARG A 52 10.88 -7.29 -29.06
CA ARG A 52 12.29 -7.31 -28.64
C ARG A 52 13.08 -6.09 -29.11
N THR A 53 13.81 -5.43 -28.20
CA THR A 53 15.03 -4.66 -28.50
C THR A 53 16.26 -5.37 -27.91
N PRO A 54 17.40 -5.39 -28.63
CA PRO A 54 18.61 -6.06 -28.16
C PRO A 54 19.35 -5.17 -27.17
N PHE A 55 19.52 -5.68 -25.96
CA PHE A 55 20.06 -4.95 -24.83
C PHE A 55 21.58 -5.21 -24.75
N ILE A 56 22.40 -4.19 -24.41
CA ILE A 56 23.86 -4.26 -24.19
C ILE A 56 24.18 -3.94 -22.71
N GLY A 57 25.04 -4.72 -22.05
CA GLY A 57 25.78 -4.31 -20.83
C GLY A 57 25.18 -4.51 -19.42
N ARG A 58 25.43 -5.69 -18.82
CA ARG A 58 25.61 -6.05 -17.39
C ARG A 58 24.92 -5.25 -16.24
N THR A 59 23.65 -5.58 -16.01
CA THR A 59 23.06 -5.96 -14.70
C THR A 59 22.47 -7.38 -14.90
N PRO A 60 22.11 -8.18 -13.88
CA PRO A 60 21.12 -9.23 -14.11
C PRO A 60 19.86 -8.48 -14.54
N ARG A 61 19.59 -8.37 -15.86
CA ARG A 61 18.63 -7.46 -16.53
C ARG A 61 17.18 -7.52 -16.04
N GLN A 62 16.90 -8.31 -15.03
CA GLN A 62 15.54 -8.64 -14.61
C GLN A 62 15.25 -8.25 -13.16
N CYS A 63 16.23 -7.70 -12.43
CA CYS A 63 16.08 -7.33 -11.02
C CYS A 63 16.02 -5.81 -10.88
N VAL A 64 14.87 -5.22 -11.16
CA VAL A 64 14.62 -3.79 -10.98
C VAL A 64 13.42 -3.60 -10.05
N ASP A 65 13.61 -2.80 -9.01
CA ASP A 65 12.50 -2.37 -8.14
C ASP A 65 11.96 -1.03 -8.63
N ALA A 66 10.87 -1.11 -9.39
CA ALA A 66 10.19 0.04 -9.97
C ALA A 66 9.79 1.10 -8.93
N TYR A 67 9.41 0.69 -7.72
CA TYR A 67 8.96 1.62 -6.67
C TYR A 67 10.12 2.33 -5.97
N LYS A 68 11.35 1.83 -6.10
CA LYS A 68 12.57 2.50 -5.61
C LYS A 68 13.15 3.50 -6.62
N MET A 69 12.88 3.30 -7.91
CA MET A 69 13.34 4.19 -8.97
C MET A 69 12.75 5.62 -8.84
N PRO A 70 13.39 6.65 -9.41
CA PRO A 70 12.73 7.91 -9.72
C PRO A 70 11.56 7.69 -10.68
N GLY A 71 10.54 8.53 -10.60
CA GLY A 71 9.34 8.36 -11.41
C GLY A 71 8.29 9.44 -11.16
N TYR A 72 7.15 9.23 -11.80
CA TYR A 72 5.99 10.11 -11.82
C TYR A 72 4.77 9.41 -11.23
N MET A 73 4.02 10.12 -10.39
CA MET A 73 2.74 9.64 -9.89
C MET A 73 1.63 9.95 -10.89
N HIS A 74 1.15 8.94 -11.61
CA HIS A 74 -0.03 9.07 -12.44
C HIS A 74 -1.29 8.91 -11.59
N THR A 75 -2.17 9.90 -11.66
CA THR A 75 -3.44 9.88 -10.93
C THR A 75 -4.58 10.34 -11.82
N THR A 76 -5.74 9.71 -11.68
CA THR A 76 -6.99 10.15 -12.34
C THR A 76 -8.08 10.42 -11.29
N GLU A 77 -9.28 10.78 -11.73
CA GLU A 77 -10.46 10.83 -10.86
C GLU A 77 -10.85 9.43 -10.36
N ASP A 78 -10.63 8.41 -11.21
CA ASP A 78 -10.67 7.02 -10.78
C ASP A 78 -9.38 6.68 -10.03
N ARG A 79 -9.52 6.44 -8.72
CA ARG A 79 -8.39 6.09 -7.87
C ARG A 79 -7.77 4.75 -8.26
N GLU A 80 -8.52 3.86 -8.91
CA GLU A 80 -8.04 2.52 -9.30
C GLU A 80 -7.03 2.58 -10.46
N GLU A 81 -6.98 3.73 -11.16
CA GLU A 81 -6.00 4.02 -12.21
C GLU A 81 -4.76 4.75 -11.66
N THR A 82 -4.62 4.87 -10.34
CA THR A 82 -3.41 5.45 -9.73
C THR A 82 -2.22 4.53 -9.95
N ARG A 83 -1.15 5.04 -10.57
CA ARG A 83 0.05 4.26 -10.90
C ARG A 83 1.32 5.04 -10.61
N TRP A 84 2.34 4.33 -10.14
CA TRP A 84 3.71 4.85 -10.15
C TRP A 84 4.37 4.53 -11.50
N ILE A 85 4.91 5.53 -12.18
CA ILE A 85 5.55 5.36 -13.49
C ILE A 85 7.04 5.67 -13.34
N PRO A 86 7.92 4.66 -13.29
CA PRO A 86 9.35 4.88 -13.21
C PRO A 86 9.92 5.55 -14.47
N PHE A 87 10.93 6.41 -14.29
CA PHE A 87 11.68 6.97 -15.41
C PHE A 87 12.76 5.98 -15.88
N TYR A 88 12.35 4.95 -16.61
CA TYR A 88 13.27 4.05 -17.30
C TYR A 88 14.07 4.79 -18.39
N PRO A 89 15.22 4.26 -18.86
CA PRO A 89 15.99 4.88 -19.94
C PRO A 89 15.14 5.20 -21.17
N SER A 90 14.19 4.33 -21.51
CA SER A 90 13.23 4.50 -22.61
C SER A 90 12.36 5.76 -22.52
N PHE A 91 12.16 6.32 -21.31
CA PHE A 91 11.47 7.60 -21.13
C PHE A 91 12.27 8.77 -21.70
N PHE A 92 13.59 8.74 -21.60
CA PHE A 92 14.47 9.79 -22.11
C PHE A 92 14.72 9.69 -23.61
N ASP A 93 14.38 8.55 -24.21
CA ASP A 93 14.44 8.31 -25.66
C ASP A 93 13.15 8.75 -26.39
N LEU A 94 12.13 9.25 -25.66
CA LEU A 94 10.90 9.74 -26.25
C LEU A 94 11.15 10.96 -27.16
N PRO A 95 10.40 11.11 -28.26
CA PRO A 95 10.51 12.30 -29.11
C PRO A 95 10.31 13.58 -28.29
N ALA A 96 11.17 14.56 -28.54
CA ALA A 96 11.03 15.89 -27.94
C ALA A 96 9.67 16.50 -28.33
N LEU A 97 9.00 17.15 -27.38
CA LEU A 97 7.78 17.89 -27.67
C LEU A 97 8.13 19.12 -28.52
N PRO A 98 7.30 19.55 -29.48
CA PRO A 98 7.54 20.76 -30.26
C PRO A 98 7.80 21.99 -29.37
N GLU A 99 7.14 22.07 -28.22
CA GLU A 99 7.27 23.12 -27.21
C GLU A 99 8.66 23.19 -26.55
N THR A 100 9.55 22.23 -26.82
CA THR A 100 10.94 22.20 -26.32
C THR A 100 11.95 22.86 -27.27
N GLU A 101 11.54 23.25 -28.48
CA GLU A 101 12.43 23.89 -29.45
C GLU A 101 12.88 25.29 -29.00
N TYR A 102 14.15 25.63 -29.28
CA TYR A 102 14.69 26.97 -29.08
C TYR A 102 15.39 27.48 -30.35
N PRO A 103 15.09 28.71 -30.82
CA PRO A 103 14.14 29.67 -30.26
C PRO A 103 12.69 29.15 -30.35
N HIS A 104 11.86 29.53 -29.37
CA HIS A 104 10.45 29.17 -29.34
C HIS A 104 9.76 29.63 -30.64
N PRO A 105 9.10 28.76 -31.41
CA PRO A 105 8.52 29.14 -32.69
C PRO A 105 7.46 30.24 -32.52
N GLU A 106 7.58 31.32 -33.31
CA GLU A 106 6.73 32.51 -33.18
C GLU A 106 5.24 32.22 -33.42
N ASP A 107 4.94 31.15 -34.15
CA ASP A 107 3.58 30.70 -34.48
C ASP A 107 2.96 29.76 -33.43
N MET A 108 3.74 29.27 -32.46
CA MET A 108 3.27 28.27 -31.48
C MET A 108 2.51 28.89 -30.29
N GLY A 109 2.60 30.21 -30.09
CA GLY A 109 1.92 30.90 -28.99
C GLY A 109 2.47 30.52 -27.61
N ASP A 110 1.65 30.57 -26.56
CA ASP A 110 2.08 30.17 -25.21
C ASP A 110 2.27 28.64 -25.11
N ILE A 111 3.25 28.19 -24.31
CA ILE A 111 3.43 26.77 -24.00
C ILE A 111 2.27 26.30 -23.09
N LEU A 112 1.32 25.58 -23.68
CA LEU A 112 0.15 25.05 -22.99
C LEU A 112 0.13 23.51 -23.04
N LEU A 113 0.76 22.88 -22.04
CA LEU A 113 0.78 21.42 -21.87
C LEU A 113 -0.55 20.93 -21.26
N ASN A 114 -1.63 21.02 -22.04
CA ASN A 114 -3.01 20.76 -21.58
C ASN A 114 -3.34 19.26 -21.46
N ASN A 115 -2.49 18.37 -21.95
CA ASN A 115 -2.78 16.95 -21.96
C ASN A 115 -2.43 16.28 -20.62
N ARG A 116 -3.46 15.87 -19.88
CA ARG A 116 -3.32 15.13 -18.60
C ARG A 116 -3.25 13.62 -18.80
N THR A 117 -3.47 13.11 -20.01
CA THR A 117 -3.39 11.68 -20.29
C THR A 117 -1.95 11.28 -20.54
N VAL A 118 -1.45 10.32 -19.76
CA VAL A 118 -0.15 9.70 -20.01
C VAL A 118 -0.28 8.80 -21.24
N ASP A 119 0.71 8.86 -22.14
CA ASP A 119 0.78 7.99 -23.32
C ASP A 119 0.75 6.51 -22.89
N ASP A 120 -0.01 5.68 -23.59
CA ASP A 120 -0.13 4.24 -23.32
C ASP A 120 1.23 3.53 -23.30
N VAL A 121 2.20 3.97 -24.11
CA VAL A 121 3.57 3.45 -24.12
C VAL A 121 4.26 3.70 -22.78
N ILE A 122 4.11 4.92 -22.22
CA ILE A 122 4.69 5.28 -20.93
C ILE A 122 3.95 4.56 -19.81
N LEU A 123 2.62 4.54 -19.85
CA LEU A 123 1.79 3.87 -18.86
C LEU A 123 2.04 2.36 -18.83
N GLY A 124 2.37 1.75 -19.97
CA GLY A 124 2.75 0.34 -20.10
C GLY A 124 4.03 -0.03 -19.36
N THR A 125 4.90 0.94 -19.03
CA THR A 125 6.10 0.70 -18.22
C THR A 125 5.83 0.70 -16.72
N ALA A 126 4.66 1.18 -16.28
CA ALA A 126 4.28 1.22 -14.88
C ALA A 126 4.10 -0.19 -14.32
N PRO A 127 4.39 -0.44 -13.03
CA PRO A 127 4.20 -1.74 -12.43
C PRO A 127 2.79 -2.26 -12.63
N VAL A 128 2.65 -3.56 -12.89
CA VAL A 128 1.35 -4.24 -13.06
C VAL A 128 0.39 -3.81 -11.94
N PRO A 129 -0.89 -3.48 -12.24
CA PRO A 129 -1.85 -3.04 -11.23
C PRO A 129 -2.35 -4.25 -10.43
N TRP A 130 -1.48 -4.80 -9.59
CA TRP A 130 -1.66 -6.07 -8.88
C TRP A 130 -2.94 -6.10 -8.05
N PHE A 131 -3.31 -5.00 -7.39
CA PHE A 131 -4.52 -4.92 -6.59
C PHE A 131 -5.80 -4.95 -7.43
N ARG A 132 -5.79 -4.32 -8.61
CA ARG A 132 -6.89 -4.45 -9.57
C ARG A 132 -7.06 -5.89 -10.03
N LEU A 133 -5.96 -6.56 -10.39
CA LEU A 133 -5.99 -7.98 -10.79
C LEU A 133 -6.42 -8.88 -9.64
N PHE A 134 -6.02 -8.57 -8.42
CA PHE A 134 -6.38 -9.30 -7.22
C PHE A 134 -7.89 -9.20 -6.91
N ARG A 135 -8.48 -8.01 -7.04
CA ARG A 135 -9.94 -7.82 -6.96
C ARG A 135 -10.68 -8.59 -8.05
N ALA A 136 -10.21 -8.49 -9.30
CA ALA A 136 -10.81 -9.21 -10.41
C ALA A 136 -10.75 -10.74 -10.21
N TYR A 137 -9.64 -11.25 -9.66
CA TYR A 137 -9.50 -12.67 -9.32
C TYR A 137 -10.49 -13.10 -8.23
N TYR A 138 -10.66 -12.30 -7.18
CA TYR A 138 -11.64 -12.58 -6.13
C TYR A 138 -13.07 -12.60 -6.67
N GLU A 139 -13.44 -11.62 -7.51
CA GLU A 139 -14.76 -11.59 -8.15
C GLU A 139 -14.98 -12.79 -9.08
N TYR A 140 -13.96 -13.22 -9.82
CA TYR A 140 -14.01 -14.48 -10.58
C TYR A 140 -14.30 -15.68 -9.67
N LEU A 141 -13.54 -15.85 -8.59
CA LEU A 141 -13.75 -16.96 -7.65
C LEU A 141 -15.14 -16.93 -7.03
N LYS A 142 -15.66 -15.73 -6.73
CA LYS A 142 -17.01 -15.55 -6.20
C LYS A 142 -18.08 -15.98 -7.21
N LYS A 143 -17.95 -15.60 -8.50
CA LYS A 143 -18.85 -16.07 -9.56
C LYS A 143 -18.87 -17.59 -9.66
N VAL A 144 -17.70 -18.23 -9.54
CA VAL A 144 -17.58 -19.70 -9.58
C VAL A 144 -18.26 -20.32 -8.35
N ALA A 145 -17.95 -19.85 -7.15
CA ALA A 145 -18.54 -20.33 -5.91
C ALA A 145 -20.08 -20.17 -5.88
N ASP A 146 -20.59 -19.03 -6.32
CA ASP A 146 -22.04 -18.76 -6.41
C ASP A 146 -22.73 -19.70 -7.42
N ALA A 147 -22.06 -20.04 -8.53
CA ALA A 147 -22.60 -20.96 -9.53
C ALA A 147 -22.61 -22.40 -9.00
N GLU A 148 -21.54 -22.83 -8.32
CA GLU A 148 -21.46 -24.13 -7.65
C GLU A 148 -22.54 -24.28 -6.57
N GLU A 149 -22.72 -23.29 -5.71
CA GLU A 149 -23.76 -23.29 -4.66
C GLU A 149 -25.17 -23.41 -5.27
N LYS A 150 -25.41 -22.73 -6.40
CA LYS A 150 -26.70 -22.75 -7.11
C LYS A 150 -26.87 -23.95 -8.05
N GLN A 151 -25.87 -24.83 -8.15
CA GLN A 151 -25.84 -25.95 -9.11
C GLN A 151 -26.04 -25.48 -10.57
N GLN A 152 -25.52 -24.31 -10.90
CA GLN A 152 -25.56 -23.72 -12.23
C GLN A 152 -24.24 -24.00 -12.96
N PRO A 153 -24.24 -24.03 -14.31
CA PRO A 153 -22.99 -24.04 -15.05
C PRO A 153 -22.17 -22.80 -14.70
N VAL A 154 -20.84 -22.97 -14.65
CA VAL A 154 -19.93 -21.84 -14.47
C VAL A 154 -20.21 -20.81 -15.56
N PRO A 155 -20.37 -19.51 -15.22
CA PRO A 155 -20.60 -18.47 -16.20
C PRO A 155 -19.53 -18.44 -17.29
N GLU A 156 -19.90 -18.01 -18.49
CA GLU A 156 -18.92 -17.76 -19.56
C GLU A 156 -17.87 -16.76 -19.05
N LEU A 157 -16.59 -17.14 -19.20
CA LEU A 157 -15.48 -16.35 -18.67
C LEU A 157 -15.19 -15.19 -19.61
N SER A 158 -15.11 -13.98 -19.06
CA SER A 158 -14.54 -12.86 -19.79
C SER A 158 -13.03 -13.09 -20.00
N PRO A 159 -12.39 -12.40 -20.98
CA PRO A 159 -10.93 -12.48 -21.14
C PRO A 159 -10.14 -12.11 -19.87
N LEU A 160 -10.68 -11.23 -19.02
CA LEU A 160 -10.08 -10.88 -17.73
C LEU A 160 -10.24 -12.01 -16.71
N ASP A 161 -11.40 -12.69 -16.68
CA ASP A 161 -11.62 -13.84 -15.80
C ASP A 161 -10.65 -14.98 -16.18
N GLU A 162 -10.46 -15.27 -17.47
CA GLU A 162 -9.48 -16.25 -17.94
C GLU A 162 -8.05 -15.87 -17.54
N PHE A 163 -7.65 -14.63 -17.79
CA PHE A 163 -6.31 -14.15 -17.44
C PHE A 163 -6.04 -14.26 -15.94
N THR A 164 -6.97 -13.78 -15.11
CA THR A 164 -6.80 -13.80 -13.64
C THR A 164 -6.82 -15.22 -13.08
N ARG A 165 -7.70 -16.11 -13.59
CA ARG A 165 -7.69 -17.53 -13.24
C ARG A 165 -6.31 -18.15 -13.45
N ASP A 166 -5.69 -17.88 -14.60
CA ASP A 166 -4.45 -18.51 -15.02
C ASP A 166 -3.21 -17.91 -14.34
N HIS A 167 -3.25 -16.63 -13.94
CA HIS A 167 -2.07 -15.87 -13.51
C HIS A 167 -2.10 -15.34 -12.07
N MET A 168 -3.23 -15.40 -11.35
CA MET A 168 -3.34 -14.86 -9.98
C MET A 168 -3.40 -15.95 -8.88
N SER A 169 -3.29 -17.23 -9.26
CA SER A 169 -3.29 -18.35 -8.31
C SER A 169 -2.19 -18.26 -7.24
N TRP A 170 -1.11 -17.51 -7.51
CA TRP A 170 -0.01 -17.32 -6.57
C TRP A 170 -0.37 -16.57 -5.29
N THR A 171 -1.49 -15.85 -5.31
CA THR A 171 -2.02 -15.14 -4.15
C THR A 171 -2.68 -16.07 -3.14
N LYS A 172 -2.94 -17.33 -3.50
CA LYS A 172 -3.61 -18.30 -2.64
C LYS A 172 -2.77 -18.70 -1.44
N ASP A 173 -3.45 -18.93 -0.32
CA ASP A 173 -2.85 -19.48 0.90
C ASP A 173 -1.70 -18.63 1.51
N ARG A 174 -1.66 -17.33 1.18
CA ARG A 174 -0.61 -16.41 1.62
C ARG A 174 -0.89 -15.73 2.95
N ARG A 175 0.17 -15.39 3.68
CA ARG A 175 0.14 -14.66 4.94
C ARG A 175 1.09 -13.48 4.87
N VAL A 176 0.59 -12.29 5.19
CA VAL A 176 1.39 -11.07 5.18
C VAL A 176 1.28 -10.40 6.54
N LEU A 177 2.42 -10.04 7.12
CA LEU A 177 2.50 -9.38 8.42
C LEU A 177 3.02 -7.95 8.28
N LEU A 178 2.21 -6.99 8.70
CA LEU A 178 2.55 -5.57 8.81
C LEU A 178 2.83 -5.23 10.28
N MET A 179 4.10 -5.11 10.64
CA MET A 179 4.56 -4.64 11.95
C MET A 179 4.80 -3.14 11.90
N GLY A 180 3.80 -2.34 12.23
CA GLY A 180 3.87 -0.90 12.04
C GLY A 180 2.91 -0.16 12.95
N ASP A 181 2.79 1.14 12.73
CA ASP A 181 1.97 2.01 13.57
C ASP A 181 0.50 2.11 13.06
N SER A 182 -0.20 3.16 13.45
CA SER A 182 -1.60 3.38 13.07
C SER A 182 -1.77 3.77 11.59
N VAL A 183 -0.73 4.23 10.92
CA VAL A 183 -0.74 4.50 9.47
C VAL A 183 -0.92 3.20 8.71
N ASP A 184 -0.10 2.19 9.00
CA ASP A 184 -0.18 0.88 8.34
C ASP A 184 -1.48 0.15 8.68
N ARG A 185 -1.98 0.31 9.92
CA ARG A 185 -3.31 -0.18 10.32
C ARG A 185 -4.41 0.40 9.43
N SER A 186 -4.44 1.72 9.21
CA SER A 186 -5.45 2.35 8.35
C SER A 186 -5.28 2.00 6.88
N LEU A 187 -4.06 1.84 6.38
CA LEU A 187 -3.82 1.40 5.00
C LEU A 187 -4.34 -0.03 4.78
N LEU A 188 -4.12 -0.92 5.74
CA LEU A 188 -4.66 -2.28 5.69
C LEU A 188 -6.19 -2.31 5.82
N GLU A 189 -6.77 -1.50 6.70
CA GLU A 189 -8.23 -1.34 6.82
C GLU A 189 -8.86 -0.99 5.46
N PHE A 190 -8.29 -0.05 4.71
CA PHE A 190 -8.80 0.33 3.40
C PHE A 190 -8.64 -0.76 2.34
N LEU A 191 -7.53 -1.51 2.34
CA LEU A 191 -7.36 -2.68 1.49
C LEU A 191 -8.49 -3.69 1.70
N CYS A 192 -8.84 -3.95 2.95
CA CYS A 192 -9.88 -4.91 3.33
C CYS A 192 -11.26 -4.46 2.89
N GLU A 193 -11.60 -3.20 3.14
CA GLU A 193 -12.85 -2.62 2.68
C GLU A 193 -12.95 -2.66 1.14
N ASP A 194 -11.84 -2.44 0.41
CA ASP A 194 -11.81 -2.49 -1.05
C ASP A 194 -12.01 -3.91 -1.62
N MET A 195 -11.68 -4.92 -0.82
CA MET A 195 -11.98 -6.33 -1.07
C MET A 195 -13.38 -6.75 -0.55
N GLY A 196 -14.15 -5.82 0.01
CA GLY A 196 -15.44 -6.10 0.65
C GLY A 196 -15.32 -7.00 1.88
N GLN A 197 -14.15 -7.06 2.50
CA GLN A 197 -13.87 -7.89 3.68
C GLN A 197 -13.82 -7.06 4.96
N GLN A 198 -14.09 -7.72 6.07
CA GLN A 198 -14.04 -7.09 7.38
C GLN A 198 -12.59 -6.93 7.85
N PHE A 199 -12.26 -5.72 8.29
CA PHE A 199 -11.08 -5.45 9.11
C PHE A 199 -11.41 -5.70 10.58
N VAL A 200 -10.76 -6.68 11.20
CA VAL A 200 -11.06 -7.10 12.57
C VAL A 200 -9.93 -6.69 13.50
N GLU A 201 -10.21 -5.72 14.38
CA GLU A 201 -9.31 -5.36 15.48
C GLU A 201 -9.44 -6.40 16.61
N GLU A 202 -8.32 -6.99 17.03
CA GLU A 202 -8.27 -7.96 18.11
C GLU A 202 -7.18 -7.53 19.11
N GLY A 203 -7.43 -7.68 20.42
CA GLY A 203 -6.46 -7.26 21.44
C GLY A 203 -6.32 -8.20 22.62
N GLY A 204 -6.86 -9.42 22.50
CA GLY A 204 -6.98 -10.34 23.62
C GLY A 204 -7.65 -9.66 24.82
N LYS A 205 -7.07 -9.82 26.01
CA LYS A 205 -7.55 -9.17 27.25
C LYS A 205 -7.37 -7.65 27.29
N TYR A 206 -6.70 -7.06 26.30
CA TYR A 206 -6.37 -5.64 26.25
C TYR A 206 -7.24 -4.82 25.30
N LEU A 207 -8.22 -5.43 24.61
CA LEU A 207 -9.29 -4.86 23.74
C LEU A 207 -9.16 -3.34 23.43
N THR A 208 -8.06 -2.94 22.80
CA THR A 208 -7.85 -1.56 22.35
C THR A 208 -7.42 -1.59 20.89
N LYS A 209 -7.80 -0.56 20.12
CA LYS A 209 -7.45 -0.43 18.70
C LYS A 209 -5.93 -0.51 18.44
N GLN A 210 -5.12 -0.21 19.44
CA GLN A 210 -3.66 -0.21 19.40
C GLN A 210 -3.07 -1.56 19.85
N THR A 211 -3.65 -2.68 19.40
CA THR A 211 -3.18 -4.04 19.72
C THR A 211 -2.77 -4.77 18.44
N THR A 212 -3.64 -5.61 17.89
CA THR A 212 -3.44 -6.27 16.60
C THR A 212 -4.72 -6.16 15.77
N ALA A 213 -4.61 -6.36 14.47
CA ALA A 213 -5.76 -6.50 13.60
C ALA A 213 -5.46 -7.51 12.50
N TYR A 214 -6.50 -8.02 11.87
CA TYR A 214 -6.34 -8.87 10.71
C TYR A 214 -7.49 -8.71 9.72
N CYS A 215 -7.25 -9.27 8.55
CA CYS A 215 -8.14 -9.24 7.43
C CYS A 215 -7.93 -10.51 6.62
N HIS A 216 -8.99 -11.30 6.50
CA HIS A 216 -8.96 -12.57 5.80
C HIS A 216 -9.85 -12.50 4.57
N ILE A 217 -9.34 -12.98 3.43
CA ILE A 217 -10.04 -12.99 2.15
C ILE A 217 -10.33 -14.45 1.79
N PRO A 218 -11.54 -14.97 2.07
CA PRO A 218 -11.77 -16.41 2.20
C PRO A 218 -11.52 -17.23 0.93
N LEU A 219 -12.03 -16.78 -0.23
CA LEU A 219 -11.94 -17.55 -1.48
C LEU A 219 -10.50 -17.70 -2.00
N ILE A 220 -9.63 -16.76 -1.64
CA ILE A 220 -8.20 -16.83 -1.95
C ILE A 220 -7.43 -17.48 -0.78
N ASN A 221 -8.04 -17.58 0.41
CA ASN A 221 -7.39 -17.96 1.66
C ASN A 221 -6.11 -17.15 1.91
N ILE A 222 -6.14 -15.84 1.68
CA ILE A 222 -5.04 -14.94 2.04
C ILE A 222 -5.40 -14.16 3.30
N THR A 223 -4.44 -13.99 4.19
CA THR A 223 -4.62 -13.26 5.44
C THR A 223 -3.54 -12.20 5.59
N PHE A 224 -3.98 -10.96 5.82
CA PHE A 224 -3.14 -9.86 6.24
C PHE A 224 -3.31 -9.66 7.73
N VAL A 225 -2.20 -9.52 8.44
CA VAL A 225 -2.18 -9.26 9.88
C VAL A 225 -1.40 -7.98 10.12
N GLN A 226 -1.89 -7.15 11.03
CA GLN A 226 -1.21 -5.94 11.48
C GLN A 226 -0.90 -6.03 12.97
N TRP A 227 0.37 -5.87 13.33
CA TRP A 227 0.81 -5.73 14.71
C TRP A 227 1.12 -4.26 14.98
N HIS A 228 0.39 -3.65 15.91
CA HIS A 228 0.59 -2.23 16.23
C HIS A 228 1.82 -2.00 17.10
N ILE A 229 2.89 -1.48 16.51
CA ILE A 229 4.12 -1.12 17.19
C ILE A 229 4.02 0.33 17.68
N ALA A 230 4.08 0.51 18.99
CA ALA A 230 3.96 1.81 19.67
C ALA A 230 5.25 2.65 19.66
N GLY A 231 6.30 2.12 19.06
CA GLY A 231 7.69 2.56 19.19
C GLY A 231 8.56 1.52 19.89
N MET A 232 9.80 1.91 20.17
CA MET A 232 10.87 1.06 20.66
C MET A 232 11.06 1.08 22.19
N TYR A 233 10.16 1.76 22.90
CA TYR A 233 10.16 1.88 24.36
C TYR A 233 10.09 0.52 25.07
N THR A 234 10.74 0.41 26.22
CA THR A 234 10.83 -0.83 27.02
C THR A 234 9.75 -0.94 28.10
N PHE A 235 8.99 0.13 28.34
CA PHE A 235 7.93 0.19 29.34
C PHE A 235 6.94 1.29 28.98
N ARG A 236 5.78 1.32 29.66
CA ARG A 236 4.84 2.43 29.60
C ARG A 236 5.21 3.46 30.69
N PRO A 237 5.72 4.65 30.34
CA PRO A 237 5.95 5.71 31.32
C PRO A 237 4.62 6.31 31.81
N GLU A 238 4.64 6.97 32.97
CA GLU A 238 3.45 7.58 33.58
C GLU A 238 2.80 8.65 32.68
N TRP A 239 3.62 9.37 31.91
CA TRP A 239 3.19 10.43 30.98
C TRP A 239 2.71 9.92 29.62
N TRP A 240 2.63 8.59 29.42
CA TRP A 240 2.25 8.02 28.13
C TRP A 240 0.79 8.38 27.76
N TRP A 241 0.63 9.07 26.64
CA TRP A 241 -0.67 9.62 26.22
C TRP A 241 -1.58 8.61 25.50
N MET A 242 -1.02 7.51 24.98
CA MET A 242 -1.81 6.48 24.30
C MET A 242 -2.47 5.55 25.32
N PRO A 243 -3.72 5.10 25.10
CA PRO A 243 -4.46 4.25 26.04
C PRO A 243 -3.92 2.81 26.17
N MET A 244 -2.81 2.47 25.51
CA MET A 244 -2.20 1.14 25.50
C MET A 244 -1.56 0.77 26.85
N LYS A 245 -1.94 -0.37 27.43
CA LYS A 245 -1.39 -0.85 28.72
C LYS A 245 0.04 -1.37 28.59
N ILE A 246 0.34 -2.06 27.49
CA ILE A 246 1.66 -2.63 27.22
C ILE A 246 2.29 -1.90 26.04
N VAL A 247 3.52 -1.41 26.21
CA VAL A 247 4.27 -0.66 25.20
C VAL A 247 5.42 -1.49 24.61
N SER A 248 6.17 -2.23 25.43
CA SER A 248 7.34 -2.98 24.96
C SER A 248 6.95 -4.08 23.97
N PHE A 249 7.73 -4.23 22.90
CA PHE A 249 7.42 -5.24 21.89
C PHE A 249 7.51 -6.66 22.45
N GLU A 250 8.42 -6.90 23.40
CA GLU A 250 8.60 -8.23 24.01
C GLU A 250 7.34 -8.68 24.75
N GLU A 251 6.80 -7.80 25.60
CA GLU A 251 5.60 -8.11 26.38
C GLU A 251 4.36 -8.12 25.48
N ARG A 252 4.27 -7.22 24.49
CA ARG A 252 3.18 -7.24 23.49
C ARG A 252 3.19 -8.52 22.68
N TYR A 253 4.35 -9.04 22.30
CA TYR A 253 4.43 -10.33 21.61
C TYR A 253 3.81 -11.43 22.46
N LYS A 254 4.32 -11.61 23.69
CA LYS A 254 3.88 -12.67 24.60
C LYS A 254 2.40 -12.58 24.99
N GLU A 255 1.92 -11.37 25.26
CA GLU A 255 0.60 -11.15 25.87
C GLU A 255 -0.51 -10.86 24.84
N ILE A 256 -0.14 -10.47 23.61
CA ILE A 256 -1.08 -10.04 22.57
C ILE A 256 -0.82 -10.80 21.28
N TYR A 257 0.34 -10.63 20.65
CA TYR A 257 0.54 -11.10 19.28
C TYR A 257 0.59 -12.62 19.17
N GLU A 258 1.39 -13.28 20.00
CA GLU A 258 1.52 -14.72 20.03
C GLU A 258 0.18 -15.43 20.25
N PRO A 259 -0.56 -15.15 21.34
CA PRO A 259 -1.80 -15.87 21.61
C PRO A 259 -2.94 -15.54 20.63
N VAL A 260 -2.95 -14.36 20.02
CA VAL A 260 -4.07 -13.90 19.19
C VAL A 260 -3.84 -14.14 17.71
N SER A 261 -2.63 -13.87 17.20
CA SER A 261 -2.38 -13.75 15.76
C SER A 261 -1.48 -14.83 15.16
N MET A 262 -0.60 -15.46 15.93
CA MET A 262 0.32 -16.48 15.41
C MET A 262 -0.38 -17.66 14.71
N PRO A 263 -1.53 -18.18 15.19
CA PRO A 263 -2.24 -19.24 14.47
C PRO A 263 -2.65 -18.87 13.04
N ARG A 264 -2.74 -17.56 12.74
CA ARG A 264 -3.09 -17.05 11.41
C ARG A 264 -1.88 -16.68 10.57
N LEU A 265 -0.67 -16.65 11.13
CA LEU A 265 0.54 -16.15 10.46
C LEU A 265 1.37 -17.24 9.81
N ILE A 266 1.09 -18.52 10.07
CA ILE A 266 1.76 -19.62 9.40
C ILE A 266 1.14 -19.78 8.01
N GLY A 267 1.90 -19.40 6.99
CA GLY A 267 1.50 -19.50 5.59
C GLY A 267 1.83 -20.86 4.98
N HIS A 268 1.66 -20.94 3.66
CA HIS A 268 1.86 -22.17 2.90
C HIS A 268 3.32 -22.67 2.86
N SER A 269 4.28 -21.82 3.24
CA SER A 269 5.69 -22.19 3.44
C SER A 269 5.92 -22.99 4.73
N GLY A 270 4.98 -22.96 5.69
CA GLY A 270 5.04 -23.71 6.94
C GLY A 270 5.97 -23.13 8.03
N SER A 271 6.78 -22.12 7.74
CA SER A 271 7.75 -21.53 8.67
C SER A 271 7.32 -20.18 9.27
N GLY A 272 6.38 -19.47 8.64
CA GLY A 272 5.97 -18.13 9.05
C GLY A 272 5.14 -17.44 7.98
N PRO A 273 5.02 -16.10 8.02
CA PRO A 273 4.38 -15.33 6.97
C PRO A 273 5.20 -15.38 5.66
N ASP A 274 4.53 -15.18 4.53
CA ASP A 274 5.16 -15.12 3.21
C ASP A 274 5.86 -13.78 2.93
N LEU A 275 5.47 -12.72 3.66
CA LEU A 275 6.11 -11.41 3.62
C LEU A 275 5.91 -10.66 4.94
N ILE A 276 6.98 -10.05 5.44
CA ILE A 276 6.97 -9.15 6.58
C ILE A 276 7.32 -7.74 6.12
N LEU A 277 6.46 -6.77 6.42
CA LEU A 277 6.78 -5.35 6.38
C LEU A 277 6.91 -4.83 7.81
N LEU A 278 8.02 -4.20 8.15
CA LEU A 278 8.23 -3.65 9.50
C LEU A 278 8.67 -2.19 9.49
N GLN A 279 8.13 -1.42 10.42
CA GLN A 279 8.40 0.00 10.59
C GLN A 279 8.41 0.37 12.07
N SER A 280 9.17 1.42 12.39
CA SER A 280 9.09 2.13 13.65
C SER A 280 9.61 3.56 13.48
N GLY A 281 9.41 4.42 14.49
CA GLY A 281 9.99 5.76 14.54
C GLY A 281 9.01 6.90 14.78
N LEU A 282 7.79 6.85 14.22
CA LEU A 282 6.82 7.94 14.34
C LEU A 282 6.48 8.21 15.81
N TRP A 283 6.06 7.16 16.52
CA TRP A 283 5.69 7.27 17.92
C TRP A 283 6.90 7.41 18.85
N ASP A 284 8.09 6.94 18.45
CA ASP A 284 9.34 7.21 19.18
C ASP A 284 9.64 8.69 19.24
N GLN A 285 9.56 9.39 18.10
CA GLN A 285 9.77 10.84 18.07
C GLN A 285 8.76 11.55 18.99
N VAL A 286 7.47 11.21 18.89
CA VAL A 286 6.44 11.82 19.73
C VAL A 286 6.69 11.50 21.20
N ALA A 287 7.18 10.30 21.53
CA ALA A 287 7.44 9.89 22.90
C ALA A 287 8.60 10.64 23.54
N PHE A 288 9.71 10.82 22.82
CA PHE A 288 10.84 11.59 23.31
C PHE A 288 10.45 13.03 23.66
N LEU A 289 9.65 13.65 22.81
CA LEU A 289 9.20 15.03 23.00
C LEU A 289 8.15 15.16 24.10
N SER A 290 7.24 14.19 24.18
CA SER A 290 6.25 14.12 25.26
C SER A 290 6.93 13.97 26.62
N GLY A 291 7.95 13.11 26.71
CA GLY A 291 8.74 12.93 27.92
C GLY A 291 9.52 14.19 28.30
N ALA A 292 10.20 14.82 27.34
CA ALA A 292 10.92 16.08 27.57
C ALA A 292 9.98 17.20 28.04
N HIS A 293 8.82 17.34 27.40
CA HIS A 293 7.79 18.30 27.80
C HIS A 293 7.28 18.01 29.21
N PHE A 294 6.94 16.76 29.51
CA PHE A 294 6.44 16.36 30.82
C PHE A 294 7.42 16.73 31.95
N HIS A 295 8.70 16.36 31.81
CA HIS A 295 9.71 16.67 32.83
C HIS A 295 9.97 18.18 32.96
N LYS A 296 9.90 18.93 31.84
CA LYS A 296 9.95 20.39 31.88
C LYS A 296 8.77 20.98 32.66
N MET A 297 7.55 20.48 32.42
CA MET A 297 6.35 20.96 33.12
C MET A 297 6.37 20.59 34.62
N GLN A 298 6.93 19.45 35.01
CA GLN A 298 7.09 19.09 36.42
C GLN A 298 7.98 20.06 37.21
N ALA A 299 8.92 20.74 36.54
CA ALA A 299 9.78 21.74 37.15
C ALA A 299 9.09 23.12 37.32
N LEU A 300 7.89 23.30 36.77
CA LEU A 300 7.14 24.56 36.83
C LEU A 300 6.04 24.51 37.92
N PRO A 301 5.66 25.69 38.48
CA PRO A 301 4.42 25.85 39.24
C PRO A 301 3.21 25.34 38.45
N GLU A 302 2.18 24.86 39.15
CA GLU A 302 1.04 24.18 38.51
C GLU A 302 0.29 25.10 37.53
N GLU A 303 0.17 26.37 37.88
CA GLU A 303 -0.44 27.43 37.09
C GLU A 303 0.26 27.69 35.74
N ASP A 304 1.55 27.35 35.64
CA ASP A 304 2.38 27.56 34.45
C ASP A 304 2.48 26.31 33.56
N ARG A 305 1.86 25.19 33.99
CA ARG A 305 1.92 23.93 33.25
C ARG A 305 1.01 23.98 32.02
N THR A 306 1.54 23.51 30.90
CA THR A 306 0.80 23.40 29.64
C THR A 306 0.67 21.95 29.19
N ALA A 307 -0.42 21.64 28.50
CA ALA A 307 -0.60 20.32 27.90
C ALA A 307 0.33 20.13 26.70
N PHE A 308 0.86 18.91 26.54
CA PHE A 308 1.59 18.55 25.32
C PHE A 308 0.64 18.50 24.13
N VAL A 309 1.03 19.11 23.01
CA VAL A 309 0.25 19.08 21.76
C VAL A 309 0.99 18.23 20.73
N ILE A 310 0.42 17.05 20.46
CA ILE A 310 0.90 16.16 19.40
C ILE A 310 0.83 16.90 18.07
N GLY A 311 1.91 16.87 17.29
CA GLY A 311 1.96 17.47 15.95
C GLY A 311 2.77 18.76 15.83
N ARG A 312 3.28 19.34 16.94
CA ARG A 312 4.27 20.43 16.93
C ARG A 312 5.68 20.11 17.47
N PRO A 313 6.25 18.89 17.30
CA PRO A 313 7.69 18.68 17.44
C PRO A 313 8.46 19.73 16.69
N ARG A 314 9.41 20.45 17.28
CA ARG A 314 10.36 21.27 16.48
C ARG A 314 11.80 20.87 16.70
N ASP A 315 12.07 20.20 17.81
CA ASP A 315 13.43 19.87 18.18
C ASP A 315 13.89 18.64 17.39
N PRO A 316 15.07 18.72 16.74
CA PRO A 316 15.69 17.55 16.15
C PRO A 316 16.03 16.55 17.26
N LEU A 317 16.07 15.27 16.88
CA LEU A 317 16.43 14.21 17.82
C LEU A 317 17.90 14.34 18.24
N THR A 318 18.17 14.05 19.51
CA THR A 318 19.53 13.95 20.02
C THR A 318 20.18 12.65 19.54
N ILE A 319 21.51 12.61 19.54
CA ILE A 319 22.24 11.40 19.18
C ILE A 319 21.89 10.22 20.09
N ASP A 320 21.62 10.44 21.37
CA ASP A 320 21.26 9.37 22.31
C ASP A 320 19.85 8.82 22.05
N GLN A 321 18.91 9.66 21.59
CA GLN A 321 17.60 9.19 21.14
C GLN A 321 17.73 8.29 19.90
N LEU A 322 18.56 8.67 18.93
CA LEU A 322 18.84 7.82 17.75
C LEU A 322 19.56 6.52 18.14
N ARG A 323 20.50 6.56 19.09
CA ARG A 323 21.17 5.37 19.63
C ARG A 323 20.19 4.46 20.36
N PHE A 324 19.26 5.02 21.12
CA PHE A 324 18.20 4.24 21.78
C PHE A 324 17.34 3.50 20.74
N VAL A 325 16.79 4.21 19.77
CA VAL A 325 15.93 3.62 18.73
C VAL A 325 16.71 2.55 17.95
N SER A 326 17.94 2.82 17.52
CA SER A 326 18.73 1.84 16.75
C SER A 326 19.00 0.56 17.54
N LYS A 327 19.41 0.66 18.81
CA LYS A 327 19.68 -0.54 19.64
C LYS A 327 18.43 -1.37 19.91
N ARG A 328 17.29 -0.72 20.13
CA ARG A 328 16.02 -1.41 20.34
C ARG A 328 15.47 -2.02 19.07
N PHE A 329 15.60 -1.33 17.94
CA PHE A 329 15.21 -1.84 16.63
C PHE A 329 16.06 -3.04 16.21
N ILE A 330 17.37 -3.02 16.48
CA ILE A 330 18.25 -4.18 16.31
C ILE A 330 17.68 -5.40 17.04
N LYS A 331 17.39 -5.24 18.34
CA LYS A 331 16.84 -6.31 19.15
C LYS A 331 15.47 -6.78 18.63
N PHE A 332 14.66 -5.86 18.12
CA PHE A 332 13.36 -6.19 17.54
C PHE A 332 13.49 -7.06 16.29
N VAL A 333 14.39 -6.71 15.36
CA VAL A 333 14.63 -7.50 14.15
C VAL A 333 15.24 -8.87 14.48
N GLU A 334 16.23 -8.92 15.38
CA GLU A 334 16.83 -10.17 15.86
C GLU A 334 15.75 -11.08 16.50
N PHE A 335 14.89 -10.51 17.34
CA PHE A 335 13.76 -11.23 17.94
C PHE A 335 12.76 -11.74 16.89
N MET A 336 12.48 -10.99 15.83
CA MET A 336 11.60 -11.45 14.75
C MET A 336 12.20 -12.59 13.93
N LYS A 337 13.52 -12.57 13.71
CA LYS A 337 14.25 -13.68 13.09
C LYS A 337 14.22 -14.93 13.96
N ASP A 338 14.30 -14.79 15.28
CA ASP A 338 14.16 -15.92 16.22
C ASP A 338 12.75 -16.53 16.16
N VAL A 339 11.71 -15.70 15.99
CA VAL A 339 10.31 -16.14 15.95
C VAL A 339 9.95 -16.80 14.61
N PHE A 340 10.34 -16.19 13.49
CA PHE A 340 9.88 -16.60 12.15
C PHE A 340 10.95 -17.30 11.30
N GLY A 341 12.21 -17.31 11.75
CA GLY A 341 13.36 -17.79 11.00
C GLY A 341 13.97 -16.72 10.08
N ASP A 342 15.20 -16.99 9.63
CA ASP A 342 15.95 -16.10 8.72
C ASP A 342 15.47 -16.14 7.27
N ASP A 343 14.67 -17.16 6.92
CA ASP A 343 14.25 -17.43 5.54
C ASP A 343 12.98 -16.67 5.13
N VAL A 344 12.32 -15.99 6.07
CA VAL A 344 11.11 -15.22 5.79
C VAL A 344 11.47 -13.87 5.18
N PRO A 345 10.95 -13.55 3.97
CA PRO A 345 11.15 -12.25 3.35
C PRO A 345 10.70 -11.10 4.26
N MET A 346 11.65 -10.21 4.56
CA MET A 346 11.45 -9.11 5.48
C MET A 346 11.89 -7.81 4.82
N MET A 347 11.07 -6.77 4.92
CA MET A 347 11.35 -5.44 4.39
C MET A 347 11.17 -4.37 5.45
N TYR A 348 12.03 -3.36 5.41
CA TYR A 348 11.82 -2.12 6.15
C TYR A 348 10.84 -1.24 5.40
N ARG A 349 9.70 -0.97 6.01
CA ARG A 349 8.72 -0.03 5.49
C ARG A 349 9.12 1.38 5.93
N SER A 350 9.48 2.20 4.94
CA SER A 350 9.93 3.56 5.18
C SER A 350 8.86 4.45 5.84
N SER A 351 9.28 5.29 6.79
CA SER A 351 8.35 6.09 7.59
C SER A 351 7.85 7.31 6.81
N ALA A 352 6.54 7.44 6.69
CA ALA A 352 5.90 8.59 6.06
C ALA A 352 6.05 9.84 6.94
N VAL A 353 6.24 10.98 6.27
CA VAL A 353 6.18 12.31 6.89
C VAL A 353 4.72 12.67 7.21
N ARG A 354 4.50 13.71 8.00
CA ARG A 354 3.16 14.16 8.36
C ARG A 354 2.63 15.12 7.28
N LYS A 355 1.30 15.31 7.29
CA LYS A 355 0.64 16.24 6.37
C LYS A 355 1.21 17.64 6.58
N ASP A 356 1.80 18.22 5.53
CA ASP A 356 2.42 19.55 5.54
C ASP A 356 3.53 19.70 6.60
N GLY A 357 4.15 18.59 7.03
CA GLY A 357 5.23 18.63 8.01
C GLY A 357 6.48 19.30 7.44
N LYS A 358 7.00 20.29 8.16
CA LYS A 358 8.20 21.05 7.79
C LYS A 358 9.36 20.59 8.67
N ASP A 359 9.94 21.51 9.42
CA ASP A 359 10.95 21.24 10.44
C ASP A 359 10.45 20.24 11.48
N GLU A 360 9.12 20.13 11.66
CA GLU A 360 8.56 19.18 12.60
C GLU A 360 8.94 17.72 12.27
N ASP A 361 9.12 17.38 10.99
CA ASP A 361 9.47 16.04 10.53
C ASP A 361 10.97 15.74 10.51
N ALA A 362 11.81 16.68 10.93
CA ALA A 362 13.26 16.45 10.98
C ALA A 362 13.64 15.22 11.83
N GLY A 363 12.90 14.98 12.92
CA GLY A 363 13.10 13.81 13.79
C GLY A 363 12.76 12.48 13.10
N ILE A 364 11.55 12.35 12.52
CA ILE A 364 11.16 11.13 11.82
C ILE A 364 12.03 10.85 10.60
N LEU A 365 12.43 11.89 9.85
CA LEU A 365 13.37 11.77 8.74
C LEU A 365 14.75 11.28 9.21
N SER A 366 15.21 11.72 10.39
CA SER A 366 16.46 11.25 10.98
C SER A 366 16.40 9.78 11.40
N ILE A 367 15.28 9.35 12.00
CA ILE A 367 15.05 7.94 12.33
C ILE A 367 14.99 7.10 11.05
N ASP A 368 14.21 7.51 10.05
CA ASP A 368 14.04 6.78 8.79
C ASP A 368 15.38 6.61 8.07
N ARG A 369 16.19 7.67 7.94
CA ARG A 369 17.54 7.61 7.35
C ARG A 369 18.47 6.66 8.11
N MET A 370 18.46 6.74 9.45
CA MET A 370 19.26 5.88 10.30
C MET A 370 18.82 4.41 10.17
N LEU A 371 17.52 4.13 10.19
CA LEU A 371 16.99 2.78 10.06
C LEU A 371 17.24 2.20 8.66
N ARG A 372 17.09 2.99 7.59
CA ARG A 372 17.47 2.56 6.23
C ARG A 372 18.92 2.12 6.16
N SER A 373 19.85 2.89 6.74
CA SER A 373 21.26 2.52 6.79
C SER A 373 21.47 1.26 7.62
N LEU A 374 20.84 1.16 8.79
CA LEU A 374 20.94 0.01 9.68
C LEU A 374 20.44 -1.28 9.02
N VAL A 375 19.24 -1.27 8.43
CA VAL A 375 18.59 -2.47 7.90
C VAL A 375 19.29 -3.00 6.65
N THR A 376 19.78 -2.11 5.80
CA THR A 376 20.55 -2.50 4.61
C THR A 376 21.93 -3.05 4.99
N THR A 377 22.65 -2.39 5.90
CA THR A 377 24.04 -2.78 6.23
C THR A 377 24.16 -3.91 7.25
N LYS A 378 23.28 -3.98 8.25
CA LYS A 378 23.36 -4.99 9.32
C LYS A 378 22.46 -6.20 9.06
N PHE A 379 21.30 -5.99 8.45
CA PHE A 379 20.28 -7.04 8.31
C PHE A 379 20.07 -7.51 6.88
N ASN A 380 20.81 -6.95 5.92
CA ASN A 380 20.63 -7.21 4.49
C ASN A 380 19.14 -7.12 4.11
N MET A 381 18.47 -6.05 4.51
CA MET A 381 17.02 -5.93 4.35
C MET A 381 16.69 -4.94 3.24
N GLU A 382 15.72 -5.31 2.41
CA GLU A 382 15.19 -4.40 1.41
C GLU A 382 14.26 -3.35 2.01
N ILE A 383 14.02 -2.28 1.27
CA ILE A 383 13.22 -1.14 1.72
C ILE A 383 11.95 -1.08 0.88
N PHE A 384 10.80 -1.16 1.54
CA PHE A 384 9.51 -0.81 0.96
C PHE A 384 9.39 0.73 0.96
N GLU A 385 9.56 1.33 -0.22
CA GLU A 385 9.79 2.77 -0.43
C GLU A 385 8.50 3.63 -0.39
N TRP A 386 7.60 3.33 0.55
CA TRP A 386 6.34 4.04 0.73
C TRP A 386 6.49 5.55 0.96
N SER A 387 7.41 5.95 1.84
CA SER A 387 7.44 7.34 2.33
C SER A 387 7.80 8.33 1.23
N LYS A 388 8.71 7.94 0.32
CA LYS A 388 9.08 8.73 -0.86
C LYS A 388 7.90 8.92 -1.80
N LEU A 389 7.13 7.85 -2.05
CA LEU A 389 5.99 7.89 -2.97
C LEU A 389 4.80 8.66 -2.40
N ALA A 390 4.62 8.62 -1.08
CA ALA A 390 3.56 9.33 -0.41
C ALA A 390 3.92 10.79 -0.08
N TYR A 391 5.19 11.17 -0.23
CA TYR A 391 5.66 12.54 -0.05
C TYR A 391 4.98 13.49 -1.03
N GLY A 392 4.47 14.62 -0.54
CA GLY A 392 3.75 15.62 -1.36
C GLY A 392 2.28 15.30 -1.64
N ALA A 393 1.79 14.10 -1.31
CA ALA A 393 0.38 13.74 -1.43
C ALA A 393 -0.48 14.30 -0.28
N THR A 394 -0.30 15.58 0.09
CA THR A 394 -0.90 16.18 1.30
C THR A 394 -2.43 16.21 1.26
N GLY A 395 -3.02 16.31 0.06
CA GLY A 395 -4.47 16.20 -0.17
C GLY A 395 -5.05 14.80 0.09
N GLU A 396 -4.22 13.78 0.23
CA GLU A 396 -4.61 12.39 0.46
C GLU A 396 -4.61 12.00 1.95
N TYR A 397 -4.28 12.93 2.85
CA TYR A 397 -4.38 12.73 4.28
C TYR A 397 -5.78 13.04 4.81
N LYS A 398 -6.32 12.19 5.70
CA LYS A 398 -7.58 12.47 6.45
C LYS A 398 -7.34 13.35 7.67
N ASP A 399 -6.17 13.21 8.29
CA ASP A 399 -5.74 14.00 9.43
C ASP A 399 -4.26 14.37 9.28
N PHE A 400 -3.55 14.65 10.37
CA PHE A 400 -2.15 15.06 10.31
C PHE A 400 -1.18 13.91 10.00
N ILE A 401 -1.58 12.65 10.21
CA ILE A 401 -0.70 11.47 10.19
C ILE A 401 -1.22 10.41 9.22
N HIS A 402 -2.53 10.20 9.17
CA HIS A 402 -3.14 9.09 8.46
C HIS A 402 -3.62 9.52 7.07
N PHE A 403 -3.38 8.64 6.10
CA PHE A 403 -4.01 8.72 4.79
C PHE A 403 -5.51 8.47 4.90
N LYS A 404 -6.28 9.12 4.02
CA LYS A 404 -7.68 8.79 3.78
C LYS A 404 -7.76 7.64 2.78
N LYS A 405 -8.90 6.97 2.72
CA LYS A 405 -9.19 6.02 1.64
C LYS A 405 -9.18 6.76 0.31
N GLY A 406 -8.33 6.36 -0.61
CA GLY A 406 -8.11 7.11 -1.85
C GLY A 406 -7.01 6.54 -2.72
N ARG A 407 -6.34 7.43 -3.46
CA ARG A 407 -5.31 7.08 -4.44
C ARG A 407 -4.07 6.49 -3.79
N MET A 408 -3.64 7.07 -2.67
CA MET A 408 -2.46 6.59 -1.95
C MET A 408 -2.72 5.23 -1.28
N SER A 409 -3.88 5.04 -0.63
CA SER A 409 -4.19 3.73 -0.04
C SER A 409 -4.29 2.63 -1.12
N TRP A 410 -4.78 2.98 -2.31
CA TRP A 410 -4.79 2.06 -3.46
C TRP A 410 -3.39 1.67 -3.90
N LEU A 411 -2.52 2.66 -4.12
CA LEU A 411 -1.13 2.42 -4.51
C LEU A 411 -0.37 1.58 -3.46
N PHE A 412 -0.62 1.81 -2.17
CA PHE A 412 -0.02 1.00 -1.12
C PHE A 412 -0.39 -0.49 -1.27
N SER A 413 -1.65 -0.80 -1.58
CA SER A 413 -2.10 -2.18 -1.85
C SER A 413 -1.43 -2.79 -3.08
N ASP A 414 -1.27 -2.00 -4.16
CA ASP A 414 -0.53 -2.43 -5.36
C ASP A 414 0.92 -2.78 -5.01
N MET A 415 1.61 -1.91 -4.27
CA MET A 415 2.98 -2.15 -3.82
C MET A 415 3.07 -3.40 -2.96
N LEU A 416 2.17 -3.56 -1.98
CA LEU A 416 2.16 -4.73 -1.10
C LEU A 416 2.08 -6.04 -1.89
N LEU A 417 1.20 -6.08 -2.89
CA LEU A 417 1.03 -7.26 -3.75
C LEU A 417 2.19 -7.45 -4.72
N HIS A 418 2.83 -6.37 -5.22
CA HIS A 418 4.04 -6.48 -6.03
C HIS A 418 5.17 -7.19 -5.26
N TYR A 419 5.42 -6.82 -4.01
CA TYR A 419 6.47 -7.49 -3.22
C TYR A 419 6.09 -8.91 -2.81
N LEU A 420 4.79 -9.20 -2.60
CA LEU A 420 4.33 -10.57 -2.37
C LEU A 420 4.46 -11.44 -3.63
N PHE A 421 4.19 -10.88 -4.82
CA PHE A 421 4.41 -11.53 -6.11
C PHE A 421 5.89 -11.92 -6.27
N ARG A 422 6.80 -11.01 -5.92
CA ARG A 422 8.24 -11.27 -5.95
C ARG A 422 8.67 -12.32 -4.92
N ALA A 423 8.18 -12.25 -3.68
CA ALA A 423 8.41 -13.28 -2.66
C ALA A 423 7.93 -14.67 -3.12
N SER A 424 6.88 -14.70 -3.95
CA SER A 424 6.35 -15.92 -4.57
C SER A 424 7.19 -16.43 -5.76
N GLY A 425 8.28 -15.74 -6.15
CA GLY A 425 9.19 -16.12 -7.22
C GLY A 425 8.91 -15.45 -8.57
N GLY A 426 7.99 -14.49 -8.59
CA GLY A 426 7.66 -13.68 -9.75
C GLY A 426 8.75 -12.66 -10.10
N VAL A 427 8.87 -12.33 -11.39
CA VAL A 427 9.80 -11.32 -11.89
C VAL A 427 9.08 -10.39 -12.85
N GLU A 428 9.17 -9.11 -12.56
CA GLU A 428 8.56 -8.03 -13.33
C GLU A 428 9.64 -7.01 -13.72
N VAL A 429 9.64 -6.58 -14.98
CA VAL A 429 10.64 -5.66 -15.54
C VAL A 429 9.92 -4.68 -16.45
N GLU A 430 9.98 -3.38 -16.14
CA GLU A 430 9.34 -2.33 -16.97
C GLU A 430 7.85 -2.62 -17.24
N GLY A 431 7.10 -2.99 -16.21
CA GLY A 431 5.67 -3.34 -16.32
C GLY A 431 5.39 -4.71 -16.94
N ASN A 432 6.41 -5.45 -17.36
CA ASN A 432 6.28 -6.75 -18.00
C ASN A 432 6.63 -7.90 -17.06
N VAL A 433 5.70 -8.83 -16.88
CA VAL A 433 5.97 -10.07 -16.15
C VAL A 433 6.82 -11.00 -17.00
N THR A 434 8.09 -11.16 -16.64
CA THR A 434 9.04 -12.03 -17.34
C THR A 434 9.06 -13.45 -16.76
N LYS A 435 8.62 -13.60 -15.52
CA LYS A 435 8.46 -14.90 -14.84
C LYS A 435 7.25 -14.86 -13.92
N TRP A 436 6.32 -15.77 -14.13
CA TRP A 436 5.21 -16.00 -13.21
C TRP A 436 5.62 -16.99 -12.10
N PRO A 437 5.16 -16.80 -10.85
CA PRO A 437 5.22 -17.81 -9.80
C PRO A 437 4.58 -19.12 -10.27
N ARG A 438 5.22 -20.25 -9.95
CA ARG A 438 4.69 -21.59 -10.20
C ARG A 438 4.53 -22.34 -8.89
N GLU A 439 3.58 -23.27 -8.83
CA GLU A 439 3.30 -24.10 -7.64
C GLU A 439 4.57 -24.67 -7.02
N GLU A 440 5.43 -25.27 -7.86
CA GLU A 440 6.73 -25.84 -7.45
C GLU A 440 7.69 -24.83 -6.80
N THR A 441 7.66 -23.56 -7.23
CA THR A 441 8.58 -22.51 -6.76
C THR A 441 8.01 -21.72 -5.59
N MET A 442 6.69 -21.72 -5.42
CA MET A 442 5.95 -20.81 -4.57
C MET A 442 6.16 -21.02 -3.06
N HIS A 443 6.75 -22.14 -2.67
CA HIS A 443 7.10 -22.45 -1.28
C HIS A 443 8.55 -22.06 -0.94
N GLY A 444 9.41 -21.90 -1.95
CA GLY A 444 10.83 -21.56 -1.79
C GLY A 444 11.05 -20.07 -1.56
N LEU A 445 10.37 -19.48 -0.56
CA LEU A 445 10.35 -18.03 -0.32
C LEU A 445 11.75 -17.42 -0.30
N LYS A 446 12.68 -18.02 0.45
CA LYS A 446 14.07 -17.57 0.52
C LYS A 446 14.74 -17.53 -0.86
N ASN A 447 14.71 -18.65 -1.58
CA ASN A 447 15.35 -18.76 -2.90
C ASN A 447 14.74 -17.79 -3.92
N ASN A 448 13.41 -17.59 -3.84
CA ASN A 448 12.70 -16.63 -4.69
C ASN A 448 13.11 -15.20 -4.40
N TRP A 449 13.19 -14.85 -3.11
CA TRP A 449 13.59 -13.53 -2.66
C TRP A 449 15.05 -13.23 -3.04
N ASP A 450 15.95 -14.15 -2.73
CA ASP A 450 17.39 -14.03 -2.93
C ASP A 450 17.79 -13.81 -4.40
N MET A 451 16.95 -14.24 -5.35
CA MET A 451 17.17 -14.08 -6.80
C MET A 451 17.52 -12.66 -7.21
N CYS A 452 16.89 -11.66 -6.61
CA CYS A 452 17.14 -10.24 -6.89
C CYS A 452 17.65 -9.46 -5.67
N HIS A 453 17.67 -10.10 -4.51
CA HIS A 453 17.86 -9.46 -3.23
C HIS A 453 19.18 -8.68 -3.13
N ASP A 454 20.30 -9.32 -3.43
CA ASP A 454 21.64 -8.71 -3.29
C ASP A 454 21.78 -7.44 -4.14
N TYR A 455 21.13 -7.40 -5.30
CA TYR A 455 21.11 -6.22 -6.16
C TYR A 455 20.21 -5.11 -5.59
N LEU A 456 19.07 -5.49 -5.00
CA LEU A 456 18.05 -4.54 -4.54
C LEU A 456 18.31 -4.01 -3.14
N VAL A 457 19.08 -4.70 -2.29
CA VAL A 457 19.53 -4.17 -0.99
C VAL A 457 20.61 -3.11 -1.17
N ASP A 458 21.54 -3.31 -2.11
CA ASP A 458 22.66 -2.42 -2.32
C ASP A 458 22.19 -1.03 -2.77
N THR A 459 22.50 -0.03 -1.94
CA THR A 459 22.12 1.37 -2.19
C THR A 459 22.99 2.04 -3.24
N THR A 460 24.11 1.41 -3.63
CA THR A 460 25.06 1.90 -4.62
C THR A 460 24.82 1.38 -6.04
N ASN A 461 24.03 0.32 -6.21
CA ASN A 461 23.65 -0.25 -7.52
C ASN A 461 22.54 0.55 -8.22
N ARG A 462 22.50 1.86 -8.03
CA ARG A 462 21.50 2.77 -8.61
C ARG A 462 22.09 3.63 -9.71
#